data_AF-A0A1G9E3A7-F1
#
_entry.id   AF-A0A1G9E3A7-F1
#
_cell.length_a   1.000
_cell.length_b   1.000
_cell.length_c   1.000
_cell.angle_alpha   90.00
_cell.angle_beta   90.00
_cell.angle_gamma   90.00
#
_symmetry.space_group_name_H-M   'P 1'
#
loop_
_entity.id
_entity.type
_entity.pdbx_description
1 polymer ?
#
loop_
_entity_poly.entity_id
_entity_poly.type
_entity_poly.pdbx_seq_one_letter_code
_entity_poly.pdbx_strand_id
1 'polypeptide(L)'
;MTATLWNLVDVARFAAVDVAHELRRDYERGVFSRQILAGIGIAIAGSVVAIATGGYGLGVLGLLFAGFFVWSTARSDRRWRDERRDDP
;
A
#
# COMPACT_ATOMS: atom_id res chain seq x y z
N MET A 1 -8.70 -0.93 27.94
CA MET A 1 -7.51 -0.86 27.06
C MET A 1 -7.58 -1.85 25.89
N THR A 2 -8.22 -3.01 26.06
CA THR A 2 -8.41 -4.03 25.00
C THR A 2 -9.34 -3.58 23.87
N ALA A 3 -10.46 -2.91 24.15
CA ALA A 3 -11.40 -2.45 23.11
C ALA A 3 -10.79 -1.46 22.09
N THR A 4 -9.94 -0.54 22.55
CA THR A 4 -9.24 0.42 21.68
C THR A 4 -8.26 -0.28 20.74
N LEU A 5 -7.55 -1.30 21.23
CA LEU A 5 -6.65 -2.11 20.41
C LEU A 5 -7.42 -2.91 19.35
N TRP A 6 -8.58 -3.49 19.72
CA TRP A 6 -9.44 -4.17 18.77
C TRP A 6 -9.98 -3.24 17.68
N ASN A 7 -10.44 -2.04 18.05
CA ASN A 7 -10.87 -1.03 17.07
C ASN A 7 -9.72 -0.63 16.13
N LEU A 8 -8.49 -0.48 16.63
CA LEU A 8 -7.32 -0.20 15.80
C LEU A 8 -7.00 -1.35 14.84
N VAL A 9 -7.13 -2.59 15.28
CA VAL A 9 -6.97 -3.78 14.43
C VAL A 9 -8.05 -3.81 13.35
N ASP A 10 -9.30 -3.49 13.67
CA ASP A 10 -10.38 -3.45 12.70
C ASP A 10 -10.16 -2.35 11.65
N VAL A 11 -9.79 -1.15 12.07
CA VAL A 11 -9.43 -0.05 11.15
C VAL A 11 -8.25 -0.45 10.26
N ALA A 12 -7.21 -1.07 10.83
CA ALA A 12 -6.07 -1.56 10.07
C ALA A 12 -6.48 -2.63 9.04
N ARG A 13 -7.43 -3.51 9.39
CA ARG A 13 -7.96 -4.53 8.49
C ARG A 13 -8.73 -3.91 7.34
N PHE A 14 -9.62 -2.95 7.60
CA PHE A 14 -10.36 -2.24 6.56
C PHE A 14 -9.41 -1.51 5.61
N ALA A 15 -8.46 -0.76 6.16
CA ALA A 15 -7.45 -0.06 5.36
C ALA A 15 -6.63 -1.04 4.48
N ALA A 16 -6.25 -2.21 5.01
CA ALA A 16 -5.53 -3.21 4.24
C ALA A 16 -6.36 -3.78 3.08
N VAL A 17 -7.67 -3.99 3.27
CA VAL A 17 -8.58 -4.45 2.21
C VAL A 17 -8.75 -3.38 1.13
N ASP A 18 -8.94 -2.12 1.52
CA ASP A 18 -9.08 -1.01 0.58
C ASP A 18 -7.80 -0.83 -0.25
N VAL A 19 -6.64 -0.87 0.39
CA VAL A 19 -5.33 -0.79 -0.29
C VAL A 19 -5.14 -1.96 -1.26
N ALA A 20 -5.51 -3.19 -0.86
CA ALA A 20 -5.43 -4.34 -1.75
C ALA A 20 -6.37 -4.20 -2.97
N HIS A 21 -7.55 -3.61 -2.78
CA HIS A 21 -8.51 -3.37 -3.85
C HIS A 21 -8.01 -2.29 -4.81
N GLU A 22 -7.46 -1.19 -4.31
CA GLU A 22 -6.84 -0.14 -5.13
C GLU A 22 -5.63 -0.69 -5.90
N LEU A 23 -4.73 -1.43 -5.25
CA LEU A 23 -3.57 -2.04 -5.90
C LEU A 23 -3.97 -2.98 -7.05
N ARG A 24 -5.03 -3.77 -6.85
CA ARG A 24 -5.59 -4.62 -7.90
C ARG A 24 -6.14 -3.78 -9.06
N ARG A 25 -6.91 -2.75 -8.76
CA ARG A 25 -7.51 -1.86 -9.76
C ARG A 25 -6.44 -1.13 -10.57
N ASP A 26 -5.37 -0.69 -9.92
CA ASP A 26 -4.24 -0.01 -10.54
C ASP A 26 -3.40 -0.98 -11.39
N TYR A 27 -3.28 -2.24 -10.97
CA TYR A 27 -2.73 -3.30 -11.81
C TYR A 27 -3.59 -3.58 -13.06
N GLU A 28 -4.91 -3.72 -12.90
CA GLU A 28 -5.85 -3.93 -14.02
C GLU A 28 -5.86 -2.75 -15.01
N ARG A 29 -5.55 -1.54 -14.54
CA ARG A 29 -5.41 -0.32 -15.36
C ARG A 29 -4.03 -0.13 -15.97
N GLY A 30 -3.07 -1.02 -15.67
CA GLY A 30 -1.70 -0.94 -16.17
C GLY A 30 -0.84 0.13 -15.52
N VAL A 31 -1.28 0.72 -14.40
CA VAL A 31 -0.49 1.71 -13.63
C VAL A 31 0.69 1.03 -12.94
N PHE A 32 0.50 -0.21 -12.47
CA PHE A 32 1.56 -1.03 -11.88
C PHE A 32 2.01 -2.15 -12.80
N SER A 33 3.32 -2.38 -12.84
CA SER A 33 3.86 -3.66 -13.32
C SER A 33 3.69 -4.76 -12.28
N ARG A 34 3.63 -6.01 -12.72
CA ARG A 34 3.55 -7.18 -11.84
C ARG A 34 4.73 -7.25 -10.86
N GLN A 35 5.89 -6.71 -11.24
CA GLN A 35 7.09 -6.65 -10.40
C GLN A 35 6.94 -5.65 -9.25
N ILE A 36 6.38 -4.46 -9.51
CA ILE A 36 6.15 -3.45 -8.46
C ILE A 36 5.11 -3.98 -7.47
N LEU A 37 4.03 -4.58 -7.96
CA LEU A 37 2.99 -5.18 -7.12
C LEU A 37 3.57 -6.29 -6.23
N ALA A 38 4.42 -7.15 -6.79
CA ALA A 38 5.13 -8.18 -6.02
C ALA A 38 6.06 -7.56 -4.97
N GLY A 39 6.78 -6.49 -5.31
CA GLY A 39 7.64 -5.76 -4.38
C GLY A 39 6.88 -5.16 -3.19
N ILE A 40 5.72 -4.54 -3.45
CA ILE A 40 4.83 -4.02 -2.39
C ILE A 40 4.35 -5.18 -1.49
N GLY A 41 3.90 -6.29 -2.09
CA GLY A 41 3.46 -7.46 -1.34
C GLY A 41 4.55 -8.06 -0.45
N ILE A 42 5.77 -8.19 -0.97
CA ILE A 42 6.94 -8.68 -0.22
C ILE A 42 7.29 -7.72 0.92
N ALA A 43 7.28 -6.41 0.67
CA ALA A 43 7.57 -5.41 1.69
C ALA A 43 6.56 -5.48 2.85
N ILE A 44 5.26 -5.58 2.54
CA ILE A 44 4.20 -5.73 3.56
C ILE A 44 4.37 -7.03 4.34
N ALA A 45 4.55 -8.16 3.66
CA ALA A 45 4.73 -9.46 4.31
C ALA A 45 5.99 -9.48 5.21
N GLY A 46 7.11 -8.97 4.69
CA GLY A 46 8.36 -8.83 5.44
C GLY A 46 8.21 -7.92 6.65
N SER A 47 7.45 -6.83 6.54
CA SER A 47 7.13 -5.95 7.66
C SER A 47 6.34 -6.64 8.75
N VAL A 48 5.31 -7.41 8.42
CA VAL A 48 4.52 -8.16 9.40
C VAL A 48 5.40 -9.16 10.15
N VAL A 49 6.25 -9.90 9.42
CA VAL A 49 7.21 -10.84 10.03
C VAL A 49 8.19 -10.11 10.95
N ALA A 50 8.75 -8.98 10.51
CA ALA A 50 9.70 -8.20 11.30
C ALA A 50 9.06 -7.65 12.59
N ILE A 51 7.83 -7.16 12.53
CA ILE A 51 7.10 -6.70 13.73
C ILE A 51 6.84 -7.88 14.68
N ALA A 52 6.40 -9.02 14.14
CA ALA A 52 6.13 -10.22 14.94
C ALA A 52 7.36 -10.78 15.65
N THR A 53 8.56 -10.60 15.09
CA THR A 53 9.83 -11.03 15.69
C THR A 53 10.52 -9.94 16.53
N GLY A 54 9.86 -8.79 16.76
CA GLY A 54 10.38 -7.69 17.58
C GLY A 54 11.29 -6.70 16.85
N GLY A 55 11.50 -6.87 15.54
CA GLY A 55 12.20 -5.95 14.65
C GLY A 55 11.34 -4.76 14.22
N TYR A 56 10.78 -4.02 15.17
CA TYR A 56 9.81 -2.93 14.91
C TYR A 56 10.33 -1.88 13.93
N GLY A 57 11.60 -1.50 14.00
CA GLY A 57 12.19 -0.50 13.09
C GLY A 57 12.17 -0.94 11.63
N LEU A 58 12.55 -2.20 11.36
CA LEU A 58 12.50 -2.79 10.03
C LEU A 58 11.04 -2.96 9.57
N GLY A 59 10.17 -3.36 10.49
CA GLY A 59 8.73 -3.44 10.28
C GLY A 59 8.13 -2.15 9.77
N VAL A 60 8.35 -1.05 10.50
CA VAL A 60 7.87 0.28 10.15
C VAL A 60 8.48 0.76 8.84
N LEU A 61 9.80 0.58 8.64
CA LEU A 61 10.46 0.97 7.39
C LEU A 61 9.89 0.25 6.17
N GLY A 62 9.62 -1.04 6.25
CA GLY A 62 9.01 -1.79 5.15
C GLY A 62 7.58 -1.35 4.85
N LEU A 63 6.79 -0.96 5.86
CA LEU A 63 5.44 -0.41 5.67
C LEU A 63 5.50 0.97 5.01
N LEU A 64 6.44 1.83 5.44
CA LEU A 64 6.66 3.13 4.82
C LEU A 64 7.11 3.00 3.36
N PHE A 65 7.99 2.05 3.09
CA PHE A 65 8.44 1.74 1.73
C PHE A 65 7.26 1.28 0.85
N ALA A 66 6.45 0.34 1.33
CA ALA A 66 5.24 -0.10 0.63
C ALA A 66 4.27 1.08 0.39
N GLY A 67 4.02 1.89 1.42
CA GLY A 67 3.15 3.07 1.33
C GLY A 67 3.67 4.12 0.35
N PHE A 68 4.98 4.34 0.28
CA PHE A 68 5.59 5.26 -0.68
C PHE A 68 5.36 4.82 -2.12
N PHE A 69 5.48 3.52 -2.42
CA PHE A 69 5.22 2.99 -3.75
C PHE A 69 3.76 3.12 -4.15
N VAL A 70 2.83 2.86 -3.22
CA VAL A 70 1.39 3.08 -3.43
C VAL A 70 1.08 4.56 -3.68
N TRP A 71 1.65 5.46 -2.87
CA TRP A 71 1.40 6.89 -3.00
C TRP A 71 1.99 7.49 -4.28
N SER A 72 3.24 7.15 -4.62
CA SER A 72 3.93 7.71 -5.77
C SER A 72 3.25 7.33 -7.10
N THR A 73 2.71 6.12 -7.19
CA THR A 73 1.95 5.66 -8.35
C THR A 73 0.55 6.25 -8.42
N ALA A 74 -0.19 6.32 -7.29
CA ALA A 74 -1.46 7.03 -7.25
C ALA A 74 -1.31 8.51 -7.68
N ARG A 75 -0.18 9.15 -7.33
CA ARG A 75 0.16 10.50 -7.78
C ARG A 75 0.44 10.55 -9.29
N SER A 76 1.19 9.58 -9.82
CA SER A 76 1.48 9.50 -11.26
C SER A 76 0.22 9.24 -12.10
N ASP A 77 -0.69 8.38 -11.64
CA ASP A 77 -1.97 8.13 -12.31
C ASP A 77 -2.88 9.37 -12.30
N ARG A 78 -2.95 10.10 -11.17
CA ARG A 78 -3.66 11.39 -11.13
C ARG A 78 -3.08 12.38 -12.14
N ARG A 79 -1.74 12.53 -12.17
CA ARG A 79 -1.06 13.39 -13.13
C ARG A 79 -1.37 13.00 -14.57
N TRP A 80 -1.35 11.72 -14.90
CA TRP A 80 -1.66 11.23 -16.25
C TRP A 80 -3.12 11.50 -16.65
N ARG A 81 -4.07 11.40 -15.72
CA ARG A 81 -5.48 11.75 -15.98
C ARG A 81 -5.66 13.25 -16.15
N ASP A 82 -4.95 14.07 -15.39
CA ASP A 82 -4.99 15.52 -15.53
C ASP A 82 -4.40 15.95 -16.88
N GLU A 83 -3.27 15.37 -17.29
CA GLU A 83 -2.65 15.61 -18.61
C GLU A 83 -3.59 15.26 -19.78
N ARG A 84 -4.39 14.19 -19.68
CA ARG A 84 -5.39 13.83 -20.70
C ARG A 84 -6.69 14.61 -20.64
N ARG A 85 -6.93 15.36 -19.56
CA ARG A 85 -8.12 16.20 -19.41
C ARG A 85 -7.96 17.54 -20.13
N ASP A 86 -6.71 17.95 -20.31
CA ASP A 86 -6.30 19.16 -21.01
C ASP A 86 -5.87 18.90 -22.47
N ASP A 87 -5.90 17.64 -22.94
CA ASP A 87 -5.77 17.30 -24.37
C ASP A 87 -7.13 17.50 -25.07
N PRO A 88 -7.26 18.45 -26.03
CA PRO A 88 -8.52 18.81 -26.68
C PRO A 88 -9.07 17.77 -27.67
#